data_AF-A0A377F8V5-F1
#
_entry.id   AF-A0A377F8V5-F1
#
_cell.length_a   1.000
_cell.length_b   1.000
_cell.length_c   1.000
_cell.angle_alpha   90.00
_cell.angle_beta   90.00
_cell.angle_gamma   90.00
#
_symmetry.space_group_name_H-M   'P 1'
#
loop_
_entity.id
_entity.type
_entity.pdbx_description
1 polymer ?
#
loop_
_entity_poly.entity_id
_entity_poly.type
_entity_poly.pdbx_seq_one_letter_code
_entity_poly.pdbx_strand_id
1 'polypeptide(L)' 'MDMINIGYSGASTAQVELNVTAQNTANAMTTGYTRQVAEISTIGAQRRFAEQRR' A
#
# COMPACT_ATOMS: atom_id res chain seq x y z
N MET A 1 7.68 -15.45 1.82
CA MET A 1 8.14 -14.07 1.64
C MET A 1 9.36 -13.87 2.53
N ASP A 2 10.49 -13.47 1.95
CA ASP A 2 11.68 -13.10 2.71
C ASP A 2 11.53 -11.69 3.33
N MET A 3 12.17 -11.43 4.47
CA MET A 3 12.13 -10.17 5.21
C MET A 3 12.59 -8.98 4.37
N ILE A 4 13.55 -9.19 3.45
CA ILE A 4 13.99 -8.17 2.50
C ILE A 4 12.83 -7.73 1.59
N ASN A 5 12.04 -8.69 1.09
CA ASN A 5 10.89 -8.38 0.24
C ASN A 5 9.78 -7.67 1.01
N ILE A 6 9.59 -8.00 2.29
CA ILE A 6 8.64 -7.32 3.18
C ILE A 6 9.08 -5.86 3.38
N GLY A 7 10.34 -5.63 3.79
CA GLY A 7 10.87 -4.28 3.99
C GLY A 7 10.83 -3.44 2.72
N TYR A 8 11.23 -4.01 1.58
CA TYR A 8 11.15 -3.35 0.28
C TYR A 8 9.72 -2.97 -0.09
N SER A 9 8.76 -3.90 0.07
CA SER A 9 7.34 -3.61 -0.22
C SER A 9 6.79 -2.50 0.67
N GLY A 10 7.14 -2.49 1.97
CA GLY A 10 6.72 -1.42 2.89
C GLY A 10 7.31 -0.05 2.52
N ALA A 11 8.59 0.02 2.18
CA ALA A 11 9.23 1.27 1.75
C ALA A 11 8.62 1.81 0.45
N SER A 12 8.33 0.93 -0.51
CA SER A 12 7.65 1.30 -1.76
C SER A 12 6.23 1.80 -1.50
N THR A 13 5.47 1.14 -0.62
CA THR A 13 4.12 1.59 -0.23
C THR A 13 4.16 2.98 0.43
N ALA A 14 5.09 3.22 1.36
CA ALA A 14 5.23 4.53 2.01
C ALA A 14 5.54 5.65 0.99
N GLN A 15 6.34 5.36 -0.03
CA GLN A 15 6.60 6.31 -1.12
C GLN A 15 5.32 6.67 -1.88
N VAL A 16 4.43 5.70 -2.14
CA VAL A 16 3.14 5.95 -2.81
C VAL A 16 2.25 6.86 -1.97
N GLU A 17 2.14 6.62 -0.66
CA GLU A 17 1.36 7.47 0.25
C GLU A 17 1.85 8.93 0.28
N LEU A 18 3.17 9.11 0.34
CA LEU A 18 3.79 10.44 0.27
C LEU A 18 3.49 11.12 -1.07
N ASN A 19 3.53 10.39 -2.18
CA ASN A 19 3.21 10.94 -3.49
C ASN A 19 1.75 11.38 -3.59
N VAL A 20 0.80 10.58 -3.09
CA VAL A 20 -0.63 10.95 -3.07
C VAL A 20 -0.86 12.19 -2.20
N THR A 21 -0.22 12.26 -1.04
CA THR A 21 -0.28 13.42 -0.15
C THR A 21 0.29 14.68 -0.81
N ALA A 22 1.44 14.56 -1.46
CA ALA A 22 2.07 15.66 -2.18
C ALA A 22 1.19 16.15 -3.34
N GLN A 23 0.61 15.25 -4.13
CA GLN A 23 -0.30 15.58 -5.23
C GLN A 23 -1.57 16.28 -4.74
N ASN A 24 -2.18 15.77 -3.67
CA ASN A 24 -3.36 16.40 -3.07
C ASN A 24 -3.05 17.81 -2.55
N THR A 25 -1.85 18.02 -1.99
CA THR A 25 -1.41 19.32 -1.48
C THR A 25 -1.14 20.29 -2.63
N ALA A 26 -0.44 19.84 -3.68
CA ALA A 26 -0.14 20.65 -4.86
C ALA A 26 -1.41 21.12 -5.58
N ASN A 27 -2.47 20.31 -5.57
CA ASN A 27 -3.74 20.61 -6.22
C ASN A 27 -4.82 21.19 -5.27
N ALA A 28 -4.48 21.54 -4.03
CA ALA A 28 -5.45 21.95 -3.01
C ALA A 28 -6.27 23.20 -3.39
N MET A 29 -5.73 24.06 -4.26
CA MET A 29 -6.37 25.30 -4.71
C MET A 29 -6.96 25.20 -6.13
N THR A 30 -6.92 24.01 -6.74
CA THR A 30 -7.48 23.80 -8.08
C THR A 30 -9.00 23.64 -7.99
N THR A 31 -9.75 24.58 -8.54
CA THR A 31 -11.23 24.53 -8.53
C THR A 31 -11.74 23.24 -9.18
N GLY A 32 -12.62 22.53 -8.49
CA GLY A 32 -13.19 21.26 -8.97
C GLY A 32 -12.30 20.03 -8.76
N TYR A 33 -11.12 20.17 -8.13
CA TYR A 33 -10.27 19.03 -7.82
C TYR A 33 -10.86 18.15 -6.73
N THR A 34 -10.83 16.84 -6.96
CA THR A 34 -11.19 15.81 -5.95
C THR A 34 -9.92 15.08 -5.53
N ARG A 35 -9.69 14.98 -4.22
CA ARG A 35 -8.51 14.33 -3.65
C ARG A 35 -8.52 12.82 -3.90
N GLN A 36 -7.34 12.25 -4.07
CA GLN A 36 -7.14 10.81 -4.17
C GLN A 36 -6.68 10.23 -2.83
N VAL A 37 -6.94 8.95 -2.61
CA VAL A 37 -6.54 8.23 -1.39
C VAL A 37 -5.83 6.95 -1.79
N ALA A 38 -4.67 6.69 -1.20
CA ALA A 38 -4.01 5.41 -1.29
C ALA A 38 -4.60 4.47 -0.24
N GLU A 39 -5.07 3.30 -0.66
CA GLU A 39 -5.52 2.24 0.24
C GLU A 39 -4.51 1.10 0.25
N ILE A 40 -4.06 0.72 1.44
CA ILE A 40 -3.11 -0.37 1.63
C ILE A 40 -3.87 -1.62 2.05
N SER A 41 -3.61 -2.71 1.34
CA SER A 41 -4.09 -4.03 1.73
C SER A 41 -2.92 -5.01 1.80
N THR A 42 -3.04 -5.97 2.70
CA THR A 42 -2.03 -7.02 2.86
C THR A 42 -2.31 -8.15 1.87
N ILE A 43 -1.25 -8.64 1.24
CA ILE A 43 -1.32 -9.79 0.35
C ILE A 43 -0.80 -11.01 1.12
N GLY A 44 -1.71 -11.79 1.70
CA GLY A 44 -1.43 -13.09 2.30
C GLY A 44 -1.36 -13.15 3.84
N ALA A 45 -2.29 -13.94 4.40
CA ALA A 45 -2.02 -14.90 5.46
C ALA A 45 -2.70 -16.22 5.05
N GLN A 46 -2.17 -16.93 4.04
CA GLN A 46 -2.74 -18.22 3.66
C GLN A 46 -2.50 -19.23 4.81
N ARG A 47 -3.56 -19.50 5.57
CA ARG A 47 -3.66 -20.65 6.46
C ARG A 47 -3.34 -21.94 5.69
N ARG A 48 -2.11 -22.45 5.81
CA ARG A 48 -1.81 -23.87 5.52
C ARG A 48 -2.41 -24.75 6.63
N PHE A 49 -3.73 -24.87 6.68
CA PHE A 49 -4.42 -25.83 7.58
C PHE A 49 -5.05 -27.02 6.85
N ALA A 50 -4.87 -27.15 5.54
CA ALA A 50 -5.50 -28.23 4.76
C ALA A 50 -4.54 -29.35 4.30
N GLU A 51 -3.24 -29.32 4.64
CA GLU A 51 -2.24 -30.23 4.05
C GLU A 51 -1.30 -30.87 5.09
N GLN A 52 -1.83 -31.29 6.24
CA GLN A 52 -1.09 -32.08 7.24
C GLN A 52 -1.93 -33.24 7.83
N ARG A 53 -2.88 -33.77 7.05
CA ARG A 53 -3.60 -35.00 7.37
C ARG A 53 -3.52 -35.97 6.20
N ARG A 54 -2.35 -36.57 5.99
CA ARG A 54 -2.16 -37.88 5.35
C ARG A 54 -0.97 -38.55 5.99
#